data_AF-F2RKX5-F1
#
_entry.id   AF-F2RKX5-F1
#
_cell.length_a   1.000
_cell.length_b   1.000
_cell.length_c   1.000
_cell.angle_alpha   90.00
_cell.angle_beta   90.00
_cell.angle_gamma   90.00
#
_symmetry.space_group_name_H-M   'P 1'
#
loop_
_entity.id
_entity.type
_entity.pdbx_description
1 polymer ?
#
loop_
_entity_poly.entity_id
_entity_poly.type
_entity_poly.pdbx_seq_one_letter_code
_entity_poly.pdbx_strand_id
1 'polypeptide(L)'
;MSSHAKREALKAKGQRLADTFNAVHPVGTRVVAYPLTRPEDNTPSLFERLVTTTRTPAWSLGCGEPVVSVHGYAGGISLEHVDIDHDSPLGDGELLAHTLTVDNLTRFDNWLDKLGVFAKPYWEPVDGKLAVTGLRIGSNYADRVVARFGDMIIRRADGSFYVRQAVAS
;
A
#
# COMPACT_ATOMS: atom_id res chain seq x y z
N MET A 1 -19.92 7.34 37.67
CA MET A 1 -20.03 6.36 36.57
C MET A 1 -19.44 5.02 37.01
N SER A 2 -20.17 3.92 36.83
CA SER A 2 -19.67 2.57 37.09
C SER A 2 -18.56 2.17 36.10
N SER A 3 -17.72 1.18 36.46
CA SER A 3 -16.67 0.66 35.58
C SER A 3 -17.23 0.13 34.26
N HIS A 4 -18.39 -0.53 34.31
CA HIS A 4 -19.10 -1.03 33.14
C HIS A 4 -19.48 0.11 32.18
N ALA A 5 -20.10 1.18 32.69
CA ALA A 5 -20.49 2.32 31.87
C ALA A 5 -19.29 3.00 31.19
N LYS A 6 -18.15 3.09 31.89
CA LYS A 6 -16.90 3.61 31.30
C LYS A 6 -16.41 2.72 30.16
N ARG A 7 -16.42 1.39 30.33
CA ARG A 7 -15.96 0.45 29.29
C ARG A 7 -16.84 0.52 28.04
N GLU A 8 -18.16 0.55 28.20
CA GLU A 8 -19.08 0.67 27.07
C GLU A 8 -18.91 2.01 26.33
N ALA A 9 -18.67 3.11 27.06
CA ALA A 9 -18.39 4.40 26.45
C ALA A 9 -17.08 4.40 25.63
N LEU A 10 -16.03 3.76 26.14
CA LEU A 10 -14.77 3.59 25.41
C LEU A 10 -14.94 2.75 24.15
N LYS A 11 -15.64 1.62 24.25
CA LYS A 11 -15.98 0.77 23.10
C LYS A 11 -16.76 1.52 22.03
N ALA A 12 -17.76 2.30 22.44
CA ALA A 12 -18.54 3.12 21.51
C ALA A 12 -17.70 4.22 20.86
N LYS A 13 -16.75 4.83 21.58
CA LYS A 13 -15.81 5.81 21.02
C LYS A 13 -14.90 5.15 19.98
N GLY A 14 -14.29 4.01 20.32
CA GLY A 14 -13.46 3.24 19.41
C GLY A 14 -14.20 2.84 18.13
N GLN A 15 -15.44 2.39 18.26
CA GLN A 15 -16.23 2.01 17.09
C GLN A 15 -16.47 3.21 16.16
N ARG A 16 -16.80 4.40 16.69
CA ARG A 16 -16.94 5.61 15.87
C ARG A 16 -15.67 5.99 15.12
N LEU A 17 -14.50 5.81 15.74
CA LEU A 17 -13.23 6.05 15.07
C LEU A 17 -12.97 5.04 13.95
N ALA A 18 -13.25 3.76 14.20
CA ALA A 18 -13.17 2.72 13.19
C ALA A 18 -14.13 2.99 12.01
N ASP A 19 -15.37 3.39 12.29
CA ASP A 19 -16.36 3.73 11.26
C ASP A 19 -15.92 4.94 10.43
N THR A 20 -15.34 5.96 11.08
CA THR A 20 -14.80 7.14 10.40
C THR A 20 -13.66 6.75 9.47
N PHE A 21 -12.74 5.89 9.91
CA PHE A 21 -11.66 5.37 9.07
C PHE A 21 -12.22 4.59 7.87
N ASN A 22 -13.14 3.65 8.12
CA ASN A 22 -13.75 2.82 7.07
C ASN A 22 -14.53 3.63 6.02
N ALA A 23 -15.10 4.78 6.40
CA ALA A 23 -15.84 5.65 5.50
C ALA A 23 -14.98 6.26 4.38
N VAL A 24 -13.67 6.40 4.62
CA VAL A 24 -12.72 7.00 3.67
C VAL A 24 -11.65 6.01 3.18
N HIS A 25 -11.45 4.90 3.89
CA HIS A 25 -10.40 3.92 3.61
C HIS A 25 -11.01 2.51 3.52
N PRO A 26 -11.38 2.04 2.31
CA PRO A 26 -11.89 0.69 2.13
C PRO A 26 -10.82 -0.38 2.44
N VAL A 27 -11.26 -1.64 2.55
CA VAL A 27 -10.32 -2.79 2.61
C VAL A 27 -9.40 -2.74 1.38
N GLY A 28 -8.14 -3.11 1.55
CA GLY A 28 -7.11 -2.97 0.53
C GLY A 28 -6.41 -1.60 0.53
N THR A 29 -6.84 -0.63 1.35
CA THR A 29 -6.15 0.67 1.48
C THR A 29 -4.69 0.46 1.83
N ARG A 30 -3.81 1.18 1.13
CA ARG A 30 -2.38 1.11 1.33
C ARG A 30 -1.96 1.91 2.55
N VAL A 31 -1.14 1.29 3.39
CA VAL A 31 -0.74 1.86 4.66
C VAL A 31 0.72 1.56 4.97
N VAL A 32 1.32 2.43 5.76
CA VAL A 32 2.53 2.16 6.53
C VAL A 32 2.08 1.81 7.95
N ALA A 33 2.34 0.58 8.38
CA ALA A 33 1.91 0.07 9.67
C ALA A 33 3.09 -0.17 10.62
N TYR A 34 2.88 0.12 11.90
CA TYR A 34 3.87 -0.06 12.98
C TYR A 34 3.29 -1.00 14.06
N PRO A 35 3.49 -2.32 13.96
CA PRO A 35 2.68 -3.26 14.71
C PRO A 35 2.77 -3.21 16.24
N LEU A 36 3.87 -2.70 16.80
CA LEU A 36 4.00 -2.49 18.25
C LEU A 36 3.85 -1.02 18.64
N THR A 37 4.80 -0.18 18.22
CA THR A 37 4.86 1.25 18.56
C THR A 37 5.38 2.02 17.36
N ARG A 38 5.07 3.32 17.30
CA ARG A 38 5.61 4.19 16.26
C ARG A 38 7.14 4.33 16.37
N PRO A 39 7.85 4.61 15.27
CA PRO A 39 9.31 4.73 15.28
C PRO A 39 9.84 5.81 16.24
N GLU A 40 9.11 6.90 16.43
CA GLU A 40 9.43 7.96 17.41
C GLU A 40 9.39 7.47 18.86
N ASP A 41 8.61 6.42 19.14
CA ASP A 41 8.41 5.85 20.47
C ASP A 41 9.20 4.56 20.68
N ASN A 42 9.93 4.07 19.66
CA ASN A 42 10.61 2.76 19.67
C ASN A 42 12.14 2.88 19.55
N THR A 43 12.83 3.04 20.67
CA THR A 43 14.30 2.91 20.71
C THR A 43 14.74 1.75 21.62
N PRO A 44 15.43 0.71 21.09
CA PRO A 44 15.70 0.40 19.68
C PRO A 44 14.46 -0.13 18.94
N SER A 45 14.41 0.00 17.62
CA SER A 45 13.29 -0.46 16.77
C SER A 45 13.11 -1.98 16.85
N LEU A 46 12.32 -2.44 17.83
CA LEU A 46 12.08 -3.87 18.05
C LEU A 46 11.28 -4.53 16.92
N PHE A 47 10.59 -3.73 16.10
CA PHE A 47 9.75 -4.20 14.99
C PHE A 47 9.99 -3.41 13.72
N GLU A 48 9.91 -4.11 12.60
CA GLU A 48 10.06 -3.55 11.26
C GLU A 48 8.78 -2.81 10.83
N ARG A 49 8.96 -1.63 10.24
CA ARG A 49 7.91 -0.87 9.57
C ARG A 49 7.37 -1.67 8.39
N LEU A 50 6.06 -1.86 8.31
CA LEU A 50 5.41 -2.62 7.23
C LEU A 50 4.75 -1.68 6.23
N VAL A 51 5.18 -1.69 4.97
CA VAL A 51 4.45 -1.03 3.87
C VAL A 51 3.54 -2.06 3.21
N THR A 52 2.23 -1.96 3.45
CA THR A 52 1.26 -3.05 3.23
C THR A 52 -0.13 -2.51 2.89
N THR A 53 -1.15 -3.38 2.88
CA THR A 53 -2.56 -3.03 2.68
C THR A 53 -3.43 -3.54 3.81
N THR A 54 -4.55 -2.86 4.07
CA THR A 54 -5.57 -3.33 5.03
C THR A 54 -6.23 -4.61 4.51
N ARG A 55 -6.46 -5.57 5.40
CA ARG A 55 -7.06 -6.88 5.11
C ARG A 55 -8.52 -6.96 5.57
N THR A 56 -8.93 -6.07 6.47
CA THR A 56 -10.27 -6.04 7.06
C THR A 56 -10.74 -4.59 7.16
N PRO A 57 -12.05 -4.37 7.35
CA PRO A 57 -12.52 -3.12 7.93
C PRO A 57 -11.86 -2.91 9.30
N ALA A 58 -11.67 -1.66 9.71
CA ALA A 58 -11.29 -1.33 11.07
C ALA A 58 -12.41 -1.71 12.05
N TRP A 59 -12.06 -2.09 13.28
CA TRP A 59 -13.01 -2.43 14.35
C TRP A 59 -12.50 -1.99 15.71
N SER A 60 -13.39 -1.93 16.70
CA SER A 60 -13.01 -1.62 18.10
C SER A 60 -12.77 -2.89 18.92
N LEU A 61 -11.65 -2.94 19.64
CA LEU A 61 -11.37 -3.93 20.66
C LEU A 61 -12.25 -3.72 21.91
N GLY A 62 -12.31 -4.73 22.79
CA GLY A 62 -13.07 -4.64 24.04
C GLY A 62 -12.61 -3.53 25.00
N CYS A 63 -11.38 -3.03 24.84
CA CYS A 63 -10.83 -1.88 25.56
C CYS A 63 -11.21 -0.52 24.93
N GLY A 64 -11.85 -0.50 23.76
CA GLY A 64 -12.17 0.72 23.01
C GLY A 64 -11.10 1.15 22.02
N GLU A 65 -9.99 0.44 21.91
CA GLU A 65 -8.95 0.74 20.93
C GLU A 65 -9.43 0.40 19.51
N PRO A 66 -9.43 1.35 18.55
CA PRO A 66 -9.72 1.07 17.16
C PRO A 66 -8.50 0.47 16.47
N VAL A 67 -8.69 -0.66 15.77
CA VAL A 67 -7.62 -1.40 15.12
C VAL A 67 -8.00 -1.83 13.71
N VAL A 68 -7.01 -2.17 12.89
CA VAL A 68 -7.17 -2.76 11.56
C VAL A 68 -6.17 -3.90 11.35
N SER A 69 -6.55 -4.94 10.62
CA SER A 69 -5.61 -5.99 10.19
C SER A 69 -4.95 -5.57 8.89
N VAL A 70 -3.69 -5.92 8.72
CA VAL A 70 -2.91 -5.69 7.49
C VAL A 70 -2.29 -6.98 6.98
N HIS A 71 -1.91 -7.02 5.71
CA HIS A 71 -1.10 -8.12 5.18
C HIS A 71 0.30 -8.12 5.82
N GLY A 72 0.84 -9.31 6.10
CA GLY A 72 2.17 -9.47 6.73
C GLY A 72 2.19 -9.36 8.25
N TYR A 73 1.05 -9.13 8.91
CA TYR A 73 0.95 -9.11 10.37
C TYR A 73 -0.26 -9.90 10.90
N ALA A 74 -0.04 -10.65 11.99
CA ALA A 74 -1.08 -11.40 12.67
C ALA A 74 -1.69 -10.55 13.80
N GLY A 75 -2.96 -10.16 13.67
CA GLY A 75 -3.69 -9.37 14.65
C GLY A 75 -4.23 -8.05 14.09
N GLY A 76 -4.77 -7.22 14.97
CA GLY A 76 -5.15 -5.84 14.68
C GLY A 76 -4.05 -4.90 15.16
N ILE A 77 -3.72 -3.90 14.34
CA ILE A 77 -2.81 -2.80 14.66
C ILE A 77 -3.65 -1.58 14.99
N SER A 78 -3.33 -0.85 16.05
CA SER A 78 -3.99 0.41 16.40
C SER A 78 -4.01 1.35 15.20
N LEU A 79 -5.14 2.02 14.95
CA LEU A 79 -5.20 3.06 13.93
C LEU A 79 -4.24 4.22 14.21
N GLU A 80 -3.86 4.43 15.47
CA GLU A 80 -2.81 5.40 15.82
C GLU A 80 -1.43 4.95 15.35
N HIS A 81 -1.22 3.66 15.02
CA HIS A 81 0.03 3.11 14.50
C HIS A 81 -0.06 2.74 13.01
N VAL A 82 -0.96 3.40 12.28
CA VAL A 82 -1.16 3.20 10.84
C VAL A 82 -1.20 4.56 10.16
N ASP A 83 -0.30 4.78 9.21
CA ASP A 83 -0.31 5.95 8.33
C ASP A 83 -0.83 5.51 6.94
N ILE A 84 -1.60 6.37 6.28
CA ILE A 84 -1.95 6.15 4.87
C ILE A 84 -0.72 6.43 4.00
N ASP A 85 -0.38 5.49 3.11
CA ASP A 85 0.76 5.64 2.20
C ASP A 85 0.38 6.53 1.00
N HIS A 86 0.35 7.84 1.22
CA HIS A 86 0.03 8.84 0.20
C HIS A 86 1.10 8.99 -0.90
N ASP A 87 2.30 8.42 -0.70
CA ASP A 87 3.42 8.53 -1.64
C ASP A 87 3.28 7.59 -2.84
N SER A 88 2.35 6.63 -2.80
CA SER A 88 2.17 5.66 -3.88
C SER A 88 1.65 6.32 -5.17
N PRO A 89 2.32 6.12 -6.31
CA PRO A 89 1.77 6.52 -7.61
C PRO A 89 0.61 5.61 -8.05
N LEU A 90 0.14 4.65 -7.24
CA LEU A 90 -0.94 3.72 -7.59
C LEU A 90 -2.32 4.09 -6.98
N GLY A 91 -2.42 5.17 -6.19
CA GLY A 91 -3.66 5.64 -5.56
C GLY A 91 -4.14 4.79 -4.37
N ASP A 92 -5.26 5.19 -3.77
CA ASP A 92 -5.91 4.50 -2.63
C ASP A 92 -6.96 3.49 -3.13
N GLY A 93 -6.83 2.17 -2.86
CA GLY A 93 -7.90 1.19 -3.14
C GLY A 93 -7.47 -0.26 -3.38
N GLU A 94 -8.46 -1.17 -3.49
CA GLU A 94 -8.32 -2.64 -3.69
C GLU A 94 -7.50 -3.05 -4.94
N LEU A 95 -7.37 -2.16 -5.92
CA LEU A 95 -6.51 -2.33 -7.09
C LEU A 95 -5.61 -1.11 -7.22
N LEU A 96 -4.40 -1.24 -6.69
CA LEU A 96 -3.31 -0.29 -6.87
C LEU A 96 -2.88 -0.31 -8.35
N ALA A 97 -3.57 0.47 -9.18
CA ALA A 97 -3.44 0.44 -10.62
C ALA A 97 -3.24 1.84 -11.20
N HIS A 98 -2.20 2.03 -12.02
CA HIS A 98 -1.95 3.30 -12.67
C HIS A 98 -1.38 3.12 -14.06
N THR A 99 -1.78 3.99 -14.99
CA THR A 99 -1.23 4.03 -16.34
C THR A 99 0.20 4.57 -16.30
N LEU A 100 1.14 3.83 -16.86
CA LEU A 100 2.51 4.29 -17.05
C LEU A 100 2.55 5.30 -18.19
N THR A 101 3.14 6.47 -17.94
CA THR A 101 3.36 7.52 -18.94
C THR A 101 4.82 7.94 -18.91
N VAL A 102 5.23 8.70 -19.93
CA VAL A 102 6.58 9.30 -19.93
C VAL A 102 6.76 10.20 -18.71
N ASP A 103 5.73 10.99 -18.37
CA ASP A 103 5.78 11.99 -17.31
C ASP A 103 5.90 11.38 -15.91
N ASN A 104 5.33 10.19 -15.68
CA ASN A 104 5.35 9.54 -14.37
C ASN A 104 6.40 8.44 -14.22
N LEU A 105 7.21 8.15 -15.26
CA LEU A 105 8.20 7.09 -15.26
C LEU A 105 9.17 7.19 -14.07
N THR A 106 9.79 8.35 -13.88
CA THR A 106 10.76 8.57 -12.78
C THR A 106 10.12 8.43 -11.41
N ARG A 107 8.85 8.86 -11.27
CA ARG A 107 8.11 8.69 -10.01
C ARG A 107 7.86 7.21 -9.72
N PHE A 108 7.49 6.43 -10.73
CA PHE A 108 7.30 4.99 -10.60
C PHE A 108 8.58 4.24 -10.25
N ASP A 109 9.68 4.55 -10.94
CA ASP A 109 11.00 3.95 -10.72
C ASP A 109 11.47 4.18 -9.27
N ASN A 110 11.46 5.44 -8.81
CA ASN A 110 11.83 5.80 -7.45
C ASN A 110 10.91 5.14 -6.40
N TRP A 111 9.63 5.01 -6.68
CA TRP A 111 8.69 4.35 -5.77
C TRP A 111 8.98 2.84 -5.68
N LEU A 112 9.28 2.16 -6.78
CA LEU A 112 9.65 0.75 -6.79
C LEU A 112 10.98 0.50 -6.05
N ASP A 113 11.96 1.39 -6.22
CA ASP A 113 13.23 1.33 -5.50
C ASP A 113 13.03 1.41 -3.98
N LYS A 114 12.13 2.30 -3.51
CA LYS A 114 11.77 2.38 -2.07
C LYS A 114 11.11 1.11 -1.55
N LEU A 115 10.49 0.31 -2.41
CA LEU A 115 9.90 -0.99 -2.06
C LEU A 115 10.91 -2.15 -2.14
N GLY A 116 12.17 -1.87 -2.50
CA GLY A 116 13.17 -2.90 -2.78
C GLY A 116 12.84 -3.72 -4.04
N VAL A 117 11.96 -3.21 -4.90
CA VAL A 117 11.58 -3.85 -6.16
C VAL A 117 12.47 -3.31 -7.25
N PHE A 118 13.21 -4.21 -7.91
CA PHE A 118 14.07 -3.81 -9.01
C PHE A 118 13.24 -3.26 -10.18
N ALA A 119 13.55 -2.03 -10.60
CA ALA A 119 12.96 -1.40 -11.77
C ALA A 119 14.05 -0.82 -12.68
N LYS A 120 13.83 -0.90 -14.00
CA LYS A 120 14.68 -0.25 -15.01
C LYS A 120 13.87 0.21 -16.21
N PRO A 121 14.25 1.34 -16.84
CA PRO A 121 13.70 1.73 -18.14
C PRO A 121 13.81 0.58 -19.14
N TYR A 122 12.72 0.34 -19.86
CA TYR A 122 12.66 -0.65 -20.94
C TYR A 122 12.95 0.04 -22.27
N TRP A 123 13.95 -0.47 -22.98
CA TRP A 123 14.46 0.13 -24.21
C TRP A 123 14.09 -0.74 -25.41
N GLU A 124 13.49 -0.14 -26.43
CA GLU A 124 13.12 -0.79 -27.69
C GLU A 124 13.60 0.07 -28.88
N PRO A 125 13.83 -0.55 -30.06
CA PRO A 125 14.04 0.21 -31.29
C PRO A 125 12.72 0.82 -31.76
N VAL A 126 12.67 2.15 -31.83
CA VAL A 126 11.56 2.94 -32.38
C VAL A 126 12.14 3.82 -33.49
N ASP A 127 11.62 3.66 -34.71
CA ASP A 127 12.08 4.40 -35.90
C ASP A 127 13.61 4.36 -36.11
N GLY A 128 14.20 3.18 -35.89
CA GLY A 128 15.64 2.95 -36.07
C GLY A 128 16.52 3.53 -34.95
N LYS A 129 15.94 4.06 -33.88
CA LYS A 129 16.67 4.56 -32.70
C LYS A 129 16.27 3.80 -31.45
N LEU A 130 17.22 3.62 -30.53
CA LEU A 130 16.90 3.06 -29.23
C LEU A 130 16.19 4.13 -28.38
N ALA A 131 14.98 3.83 -27.92
CA ALA A 131 14.18 4.71 -27.09
C ALA A 131 13.64 3.96 -25.87
N VAL A 132 13.44 4.69 -24.77
CA VAL A 132 12.67 4.15 -23.64
C VAL A 132 11.21 4.09 -24.06
N THR A 133 10.60 2.92 -23.94
CA THR A 133 9.19 2.70 -24.29
C THR A 133 8.36 2.27 -23.08
N GLY A 134 8.98 2.11 -21.92
CA GLY A 134 8.30 1.68 -20.71
C GLY A 134 9.22 1.40 -19.54
N LEU A 135 8.73 0.57 -18.62
CA LEU A 135 9.39 0.17 -17.39
C LEU A 135 9.36 -1.35 -17.23
N ARG A 136 10.52 -1.92 -16.93
CA ARG A 136 10.65 -3.32 -16.52
C ARG A 136 10.66 -3.38 -15.00
N ILE A 137 9.83 -4.24 -14.43
CA ILE A 137 9.61 -4.39 -12.98
C ILE A 137 9.90 -5.84 -12.59
N GLY A 138 10.69 -6.06 -11.54
CA GLY A 138 11.12 -7.38 -11.06
C GLY A 138 12.59 -7.68 -11.38
N SER A 139 13.26 -8.43 -10.50
CA SER A 139 14.70 -8.70 -10.56
C SER A 139 15.08 -10.00 -11.26
N ASN A 140 14.19 -11.01 -11.29
CA ASN A 140 14.48 -12.30 -11.90
C ASN A 140 13.78 -12.44 -13.27
N TYR A 141 14.33 -13.30 -14.14
CA TYR A 141 13.75 -13.54 -15.47
C TYR A 141 12.37 -14.22 -15.39
N ALA A 142 12.05 -14.88 -14.28
CA ALA A 142 10.84 -15.67 -14.10
C ALA A 142 9.62 -14.85 -13.63
N ASP A 143 9.84 -13.72 -12.95
CA ASP A 143 8.78 -12.88 -12.34
C ASP A 143 8.73 -11.45 -12.93
N ARG A 144 9.61 -11.13 -13.87
CA ARG A 144 9.61 -9.81 -14.51
C ARG A 144 8.35 -9.54 -15.32
N VAL A 145 7.83 -8.34 -15.18
CA VAL A 145 6.82 -7.77 -16.08
C VAL A 145 7.37 -6.53 -16.77
N VAL A 146 6.85 -6.24 -17.96
CA VAL A 146 7.19 -5.04 -18.73
C VAL A 146 5.91 -4.28 -18.99
N ALA A 147 5.83 -3.05 -18.49
CA ALA A 147 4.76 -2.11 -18.81
C ALA A 147 5.28 -1.11 -19.83
N ARG A 148 4.62 -1.00 -20.99
CA ARG A 148 4.87 0.06 -21.96
C ARG A 148 4.11 1.32 -21.59
N PHE A 149 4.50 2.46 -22.16
CA PHE A 149 3.69 3.67 -22.02
C PHE A 149 2.27 3.44 -22.54
N GLY A 150 1.28 3.83 -21.73
CA GLY A 150 -0.13 3.54 -21.94
C GLY A 150 -0.63 2.29 -21.19
N ASP A 151 0.24 1.33 -20.89
CA ASP A 151 -0.14 0.16 -20.10
C ASP A 151 -0.44 0.55 -18.65
N MET A 152 -1.28 -0.26 -18.00
CA MET A 152 -1.60 -0.11 -16.59
C MET A 152 -0.80 -1.10 -15.75
N ILE A 153 0.03 -0.56 -14.85
CA ILE A 153 0.75 -1.33 -13.83
C ILE A 153 -0.23 -1.58 -12.68
N ILE A 154 -0.37 -2.83 -12.27
CA ILE A 154 -1.23 -3.27 -11.17
C ILE A 154 -0.36 -3.97 -10.13
N ARG A 155 -0.37 -3.50 -8.88
CA ARG A 155 0.26 -4.21 -7.76
C ARG A 155 -0.79 -5.02 -7.01
N ARG A 156 -0.53 -6.30 -6.80
CA ARG A 156 -1.39 -7.21 -6.03
C ARG A 156 -1.09 -7.14 -4.53
N ALA A 157 -2.02 -7.64 -3.72
CA ALA A 157 -1.90 -7.69 -2.25
C ALA A 157 -0.70 -8.53 -1.78
N ASP A 158 -0.30 -9.54 -2.55
CA ASP A 158 0.90 -10.36 -2.30
C ASP A 158 2.23 -9.65 -2.65
N GLY A 159 2.16 -8.42 -3.17
CA GLY A 159 3.31 -7.62 -3.58
C GLY A 159 3.77 -7.84 -5.01
N SER A 160 3.20 -8.82 -5.72
CA SER A 160 3.50 -9.07 -7.14
C SER A 160 2.92 -7.98 -8.05
N PHE A 161 3.49 -7.86 -9.24
CA PHE A 161 3.05 -6.90 -10.25
C PHE A 161 2.46 -7.63 -11.46
N TYR A 162 1.43 -7.02 -12.03
CA TYR A 162 0.81 -7.43 -13.28
C TYR A 162 0.66 -6.21 -14.19
N VAL A 163 0.70 -6.43 -15.50
CA VAL A 163 0.53 -5.37 -16.49
C VAL A 163 -0.72 -5.66 -17.30
N ARG A 164 -1.67 -4.73 -17.28
CA ARG A 164 -2.80 -4.72 -18.20
C ARG A 164 -2.43 -3.85 -19.39
N GLN A 165 -2.34 -4.48 -20.57
CA GLN A 165 -1.98 -3.78 -21.80
C GLN A 165 -3.01 -2.72 -22.16
N ALA A 166 -2.54 -1.59 -22.70
CA ALA A 166 -3.41 -0.65 -23.37
C ALA A 166 -4.12 -1.35 -24.54
N VAL A 167 -5.41 -1.06 -24.73
CA VAL A 167 -6.10 -1.53 -25.93
C VAL A 167 -5.55 -0.72 -27.09
N ALA A 168 -4.95 -1.38 -28.07
CA ALA A 168 -4.53 -0.72 -29.31
C ALA A 168 -5.78 -0.17 -30.01
N SER A 169 -5.86 1.16 -30.09
CA SER A 169 -6.85 1.90 -30.87
C SER A 169 -6.49 1.89 -32.35
#